data_AF-A0A0W1SKF3-F1
#
_entry.id   AF-A0A0W1SKF3-F1
#
_cell.length_a   1.000
_cell.length_b   1.000
_cell.length_c   1.000
_cell.angle_alpha   90.00
_cell.angle_beta   90.00
_cell.angle_gamma   90.00
#
_symmetry.space_group_name_H-M   'P 1'
#
loop_
_entity.id
_entity.type
_entity.pdbx_description
1 polymer ?
#
loop_
_entity_poly.entity_id
_entity_poly.type
_entity_poly.pdbx_seq_one_letter_code
_entity_poly.pdbx_strand_id
1 'polypeptide(L)'
;MAPADWIRRHRIAAFFLLAYAISWSIEGAVTLAGMEPSWTTWFFEGFLSPLSPVVAAALVLSASGESVRGWLRDILKFRVHPKWYALAIGIPFVITYASGIASWALGGPVDWASFEFDPISIVIGIVLGTLIGGGQEELGWRGFAQPELQERYGAFRAAVIIGLLWGGWHLPQFVFPGGMRAEWPLALTVSYFVGIVAFSILLAWIYNGSGGSAFLAMLMHGTDN
;
A
#
# COMPACT_ATOMS: atom_id res chain seq x y z
N MET A 1 -9.66 14.79 28.54
CA MET A 1 -8.68 15.26 27.54
C MET A 1 -9.45 15.50 26.24
N ALA A 2 -9.27 16.64 25.57
CA ALA A 2 -9.97 16.87 24.30
C ALA A 2 -9.46 15.86 23.25
N PRO A 3 -10.31 15.33 22.34
CA PRO A 3 -9.88 14.38 21.32
C PRO A 3 -8.66 14.83 20.52
N ALA A 4 -8.59 16.13 20.19
CA ALA A 4 -7.47 16.74 19.49
C ALA A 4 -6.13 16.66 20.27
N ASP A 5 -6.18 16.79 21.61
CA ASP A 5 -4.97 16.72 22.43
C ASP A 5 -4.40 15.29 22.52
N TRP A 6 -5.28 14.28 22.47
CA TRP A 6 -4.85 12.88 22.42
C TRP A 6 -4.20 12.56 21.07
N ILE A 7 -4.82 12.97 19.95
CA ILE A 7 -4.30 12.75 18.59
C ILE A 7 -2.92 13.38 18.45
N ARG A 8 -2.74 14.62 18.92
CA ARG A 8 -1.45 15.32 18.85
C ARG A 8 -0.33 14.57 19.59
N ARG A 9 -0.64 13.90 20.69
CA ARG A 9 0.32 13.12 21.49
C ARG A 9 0.54 11.70 20.98
N HIS A 10 -0.39 11.14 20.22
CA HIS A 10 -0.40 9.75 19.78
C HIS A 10 -0.62 9.63 18.26
N ARG A 11 0.02 10.50 17.48
CA ARG A 11 -0.20 10.65 16.03
C ARG A 11 -0.19 9.33 15.27
N ILE A 12 0.83 8.50 15.48
CA ILE A 12 0.95 7.18 14.84
C ILE A 12 -0.21 6.26 15.22
N ALA A 13 -0.55 6.16 16.51
CA ALA A 13 -1.65 5.29 16.94
C ALA A 13 -2.99 5.79 16.38
N ALA A 14 -3.24 7.10 16.43
CA ALA A 14 -4.42 7.73 15.85
C ALA A 14 -4.54 7.43 14.35
N PHE A 15 -3.43 7.56 13.62
CA PHE A 15 -3.37 7.29 12.19
C PHE A 15 -3.77 5.85 11.86
N PHE A 16 -3.14 4.85 12.49
CA PHE A 16 -3.47 3.44 12.22
C PHE A 16 -4.90 3.09 12.64
N LEU A 17 -5.36 3.58 13.79
CA LEU A 17 -6.75 3.35 14.24
C LEU A 17 -7.76 3.94 13.24
N LEU A 18 -7.51 5.15 12.73
CA LEU A 18 -8.38 5.77 11.73
C LEU A 18 -8.33 5.03 10.39
N ALA A 19 -7.14 4.65 9.92
CA ALA A 19 -6.99 3.92 8.66
C ALA A 19 -7.76 2.59 8.69
N TYR A 20 -7.61 1.83 9.78
CA TYR A 20 -8.36 0.59 10.02
C TYR A 20 -9.85 0.85 10.12
N ALA A 21 -10.27 1.81 10.96
CA ALA A 21 -11.69 2.09 11.17
C ALA A 21 -12.39 2.47 9.86
N ILE A 22 -11.75 3.28 9.01
CA ILE A 22 -12.31 3.69 7.72
C ILE A 22 -12.41 2.49 6.76
N SER A 23 -11.29 1.78 6.52
CA SER A 23 -11.25 0.66 5.57
C SER A 23 -12.15 -0.49 5.99
N TRP A 24 -12.02 -0.96 7.23
CA TRP A 24 -12.78 -2.11 7.72
C TRP A 24 -14.27 -1.81 7.79
N SER A 25 -14.67 -0.56 8.02
CA SER A 25 -16.09 -0.18 7.97
C SER A 25 -16.63 -0.20 6.55
N ILE A 26 -15.85 0.22 5.55
CA ILE A 26 -16.25 0.17 4.14
C ILE A 26 -16.41 -1.28 3.71
N GLU A 27 -15.38 -2.11 3.90
CA GLU A 27 -15.39 -3.53 3.51
C GLU A 27 -16.44 -4.31 4.31
N GLY A 28 -16.58 -4.01 5.60
CA GLY A 28 -17.61 -4.60 6.46
C GLY A 28 -19.02 -4.23 6.02
N ALA A 29 -19.26 -2.99 5.59
CA ALA A 29 -20.55 -2.58 5.06
C ALA A 29 -20.90 -3.29 3.75
N VAL A 30 -19.92 -3.45 2.84
CA VAL A 30 -20.09 -4.20 1.59
C VAL A 30 -20.45 -5.66 1.88
N THR A 31 -19.73 -6.29 2.81
CA THR A 31 -19.99 -7.68 3.23
C THR A 31 -21.36 -7.83 3.90
N LEU A 32 -21.70 -6.95 4.86
CA LEU A 32 -22.98 -7.00 5.57
C LEU A 32 -24.19 -6.73 4.66
N ALA A 33 -23.99 -5.96 3.59
CA ALA A 33 -24.99 -5.74 2.56
C ALA A 33 -25.15 -6.93 1.60
N GLY A 34 -24.30 -7.97 1.71
CA GLY A 34 -24.34 -9.16 0.85
C GLY A 34 -24.11 -8.82 -0.62
N MET A 35 -23.22 -7.85 -0.90
CA MET A 35 -22.98 -7.39 -2.27
C MET A 35 -22.12 -8.40 -3.04
N GLU A 36 -22.57 -8.76 -4.23
CA GLU A 36 -21.81 -9.62 -5.14
C GLU A 36 -20.70 -8.85 -5.88
N PRO A 37 -19.63 -9.53 -6.33
CA PRO A 37 -18.55 -8.94 -7.10
C PRO A 37 -19.06 -8.12 -8.31
N SER A 38 -18.73 -6.83 -8.33
CA SER A 38 -19.19 -5.89 -9.35
C SER A 38 -18.29 -4.66 -9.40
N TRP A 39 -18.49 -3.80 -10.40
CA TRP A 39 -17.84 -2.48 -10.43
C TRP A 39 -18.15 -1.64 -9.19
N THR A 40 -19.33 -1.83 -8.59
CA THR A 40 -19.72 -1.14 -7.37
C THR A 40 -18.89 -1.63 -6.18
N THR A 41 -18.74 -2.94 -5.99
CA THR A 41 -17.90 -3.45 -4.90
C THR A 41 -16.43 -3.10 -5.11
N TRP A 42 -15.93 -3.15 -6.36
CA TRP A 42 -14.59 -2.67 -6.67
C TRP A 42 -14.40 -1.18 -6.33
N PHE A 43 -15.39 -0.32 -6.59
CA PHE A 43 -15.31 1.10 -6.22
C PHE A 43 -15.17 1.27 -4.70
N PHE A 44 -15.88 0.50 -3.90
CA PHE A 44 -15.80 0.59 -2.44
C PHE A 44 -14.52 -0.06 -1.89
N GLU A 45 -14.24 -1.30 -2.26
CA GLU A 45 -13.16 -2.10 -1.66
C GLU A 45 -11.81 -1.86 -2.34
N GLY A 46 -11.80 -1.64 -3.65
CA GLY A 46 -10.58 -1.46 -4.46
C GLY A 46 -10.17 0.00 -4.64
N PHE A 47 -11.08 0.96 -4.50
CA PHE A 47 -10.75 2.39 -4.64
C PHE A 47 -10.97 3.18 -3.34
N LEU A 48 -12.16 3.12 -2.73
CA LEU A 48 -12.50 3.95 -1.58
C LEU A 48 -11.81 3.48 -0.29
N SER A 49 -11.79 2.17 -0.01
CA SER A 49 -11.12 1.61 1.17
C SER A 49 -9.60 1.90 1.17
N PRO A 50 -8.86 1.74 0.06
CA PRO A 50 -7.43 2.10 -0.01
C PRO A 50 -7.11 3.59 0.12
N LEU A 51 -8.11 4.49 0.05
CA LEU A 51 -7.91 5.90 0.41
C LEU A 51 -7.87 6.12 1.92
N SER A 52 -8.20 5.12 2.73
CA SER A 52 -8.22 5.24 4.20
C SER A 52 -6.90 5.71 4.82
N PRO A 53 -5.69 5.33 4.35
CA PRO A 53 -4.45 5.82 4.95
C PRO A 53 -4.24 7.32 4.68
N VAL A 54 -4.47 7.79 3.45
CA VAL A 54 -4.31 9.22 3.13
C VAL A 54 -5.35 10.09 3.87
N VAL A 55 -6.59 9.60 3.99
CA VAL A 55 -7.64 10.28 4.77
C VAL A 55 -7.27 10.30 6.26
N ALA A 56 -6.79 9.19 6.82
CA ALA A 56 -6.34 9.12 8.21
C ALA A 56 -5.20 10.10 8.49
N ALA A 57 -4.19 10.18 7.62
CA ALA A 57 -3.09 11.14 7.73
C ALA A 57 -3.61 12.58 7.70
N ALA A 58 -4.51 12.91 6.76
CA ALA A 58 -5.10 14.25 6.65
C ALA A 58 -5.88 14.65 7.92
N LEU A 59 -6.63 13.71 8.51
CA LEU A 59 -7.36 13.94 9.78
C LEU A 59 -6.41 14.18 10.96
N VAL A 60 -5.34 13.37 11.08
CA VAL A 60 -4.35 13.52 12.16
C VAL A 60 -3.59 14.85 12.05
N LEU A 61 -3.18 15.23 10.84
CA LEU A 61 -2.53 16.51 10.57
C LEU A 61 -3.45 17.68 10.90
N SER A 62 -4.70 17.65 10.42
CA SER A 62 -5.67 18.71 10.67
C SER A 62 -5.97 18.86 12.16
N ALA A 63 -6.15 17.76 12.89
CA ALA A 63 -6.36 17.77 14.35
C ALA A 63 -5.13 18.26 15.13
N SER A 64 -3.94 18.12 14.55
CA SER A 64 -2.69 18.61 15.12
C SER A 64 -2.39 20.08 14.77
N GLY A 65 -3.20 20.72 13.92
CA GLY A 65 -3.02 22.10 13.46
C GLY A 65 -2.04 22.25 12.30
N GLU A 66 -1.72 21.15 11.60
CA GLU A 66 -0.80 21.14 10.47
C GLU A 66 -1.51 21.25 9.12
N SER A 67 -0.80 21.76 8.11
CA SER A 67 -1.35 21.93 6.76
C SER A 67 -1.29 20.62 5.97
N VAL A 68 -2.46 20.03 5.68
CA VAL A 68 -2.57 18.88 4.75
C VAL A 68 -2.02 19.22 3.36
N ARG A 69 -2.28 20.44 2.87
CA ARG A 69 -1.75 20.89 1.57
C ARG A 69 -0.22 21.01 1.59
N GLY A 70 0.34 21.54 2.68
CA GLY A 70 1.78 21.61 2.88
C GLY A 70 2.41 20.21 2.85
N TRP A 71 1.85 19.30 3.64
CA TRP A 71 2.26 17.90 3.68
C TRP A 71 2.22 17.22 2.31
N LEU A 72 1.12 17.32 1.56
CA LEU A 72 1.02 16.74 0.20
C LEU A 72 2.10 17.28 -0.73
N ARG A 73 2.35 18.60 -0.70
CA ARG A 73 3.40 19.23 -1.50
C ARG A 73 4.80 18.70 -1.12
N ASP A 74 5.02 18.44 0.16
CA ASP A 74 6.33 18.02 0.65
C ASP A 74 6.61 16.54 0.36
N ILE A 75 5.58 15.68 0.28
CA ILE A 75 5.75 14.25 -0.04
C ILE A 75 5.66 13.92 -1.54
N LEU A 76 4.93 14.71 -2.33
CA LEU A 76 4.76 14.51 -3.78
C LEU A 76 5.91 15.14 -4.57
N LYS A 77 7.08 14.51 -4.51
CA LYS A 77 8.29 14.96 -5.20
C LYS A 77 8.47 14.23 -6.54
N PHE A 78 8.33 14.97 -7.63
CA PHE A 78 8.53 14.47 -9.00
C PHE A 78 9.94 14.74 -9.56
N ARG A 79 10.67 15.70 -8.98
CA ARG A 79 12.04 16.00 -9.39
C ARG A 79 13.00 15.19 -8.54
N VAL A 80 13.18 13.93 -8.89
CA VAL A 80 14.14 13.01 -8.25
C VAL A 80 15.10 12.43 -9.28
N HIS A 81 16.25 11.93 -8.83
CA HIS A 81 17.24 11.34 -9.73
C HIS A 81 16.63 10.16 -10.53
N PRO A 82 16.80 10.09 -11.87
CA PRO A 82 16.15 9.09 -12.75
C PRO A 82 16.34 7.63 -12.33
N LYS A 83 17.48 7.31 -11.70
CA LYS A 83 17.74 5.98 -11.11
C LYS A 83 16.58 5.47 -10.25
N TRP A 84 15.91 6.34 -9.50
CA TRP A 84 14.82 5.92 -8.62
C TRP A 84 13.54 5.56 -9.36
N TYR A 85 13.27 6.22 -10.50
CA TYR A 85 12.20 5.81 -11.40
C TYR A 85 12.49 4.44 -12.02
N ALA A 86 13.73 4.25 -12.51
CA ALA A 86 14.14 2.98 -13.08
C ALA A 86 14.07 1.83 -12.06
N LEU A 87 14.44 2.08 -10.80
CA LEU A 87 14.35 1.10 -9.73
C LEU A 87 12.90 0.83 -9.30
N ALA A 88 12.07 1.87 -9.17
CA ALA A 88 10.66 1.73 -8.80
C ALA A 88 9.89 0.88 -9.82
N ILE A 89 10.18 1.04 -11.12
CA ILE A 89 9.55 0.24 -12.18
C ILE A 89 10.25 -1.12 -12.33
N GLY A 90 11.58 -1.15 -12.36
CA GLY A 90 12.35 -2.34 -12.72
C GLY A 90 12.35 -3.42 -11.65
N ILE A 91 12.33 -3.08 -10.36
CA ILE A 91 12.37 -4.07 -9.28
C ILE A 91 11.13 -4.99 -9.31
N PRO A 92 9.89 -4.48 -9.39
CA PRO A 92 8.71 -5.33 -9.49
C PRO A 92 8.78 -6.31 -10.68
N PHE A 93 9.18 -5.84 -11.88
CA PHE A 93 9.40 -6.73 -13.02
C PHE A 93 10.42 -7.84 -12.69
N VAL A 94 11.59 -7.48 -12.16
CA VAL A 94 12.61 -8.48 -11.79
C VAL A 94 12.06 -9.52 -10.82
N ILE A 95 11.28 -9.09 -9.81
CA ILE A 95 10.64 -10.00 -8.85
C ILE A 95 9.65 -10.93 -9.54
N THR A 96 8.77 -10.41 -10.40
CA THR A 96 7.76 -11.19 -11.12
C THR A 96 8.40 -12.24 -12.05
N TYR A 97 9.37 -11.83 -12.88
CA TYR A 97 10.09 -12.75 -13.77
C TYR A 97 10.91 -13.79 -12.98
N ALA A 98 11.61 -13.38 -11.91
CA ALA A 98 12.35 -14.31 -11.07
C ALA A 98 11.43 -15.33 -10.38
N SER A 99 10.24 -14.91 -9.94
CA SER A 99 9.24 -15.78 -9.33
C SER A 99 8.69 -16.81 -10.33
N GLY A 100 8.42 -16.40 -11.57
CA GLY A 100 8.02 -17.30 -12.65
C GLY A 100 9.09 -18.35 -12.96
N ILE A 101 10.36 -17.92 -13.10
CA ILE A 101 11.50 -18.82 -13.33
C ILE A 101 11.68 -19.79 -12.15
N ALA A 102 11.58 -19.31 -10.92
CA ALA A 102 11.69 -20.15 -9.73
C ALA A 102 10.56 -21.18 -9.66
N SER A 103 9.31 -20.78 -9.95
CA SER A 103 8.16 -21.69 -10.04
C SER A 103 8.42 -22.80 -11.07
N TRP A 104 8.82 -22.42 -12.28
CA TRP A 104 9.14 -23.38 -13.35
C TRP A 104 10.27 -24.34 -12.96
N ALA A 105 11.36 -23.83 -12.39
CA ALA A 105 12.50 -24.64 -11.98
C ALA A 105 12.16 -25.65 -10.87
N LEU A 106 11.16 -25.35 -10.04
CA LEU A 106 10.65 -26.23 -9.00
C LEU A 106 9.54 -27.18 -9.50
N GLY A 107 9.24 -27.18 -10.81
CA GLY A 107 8.20 -28.01 -11.40
C GLY A 107 6.77 -27.48 -11.19
N GLY A 108 6.64 -26.22 -10.78
CA GLY A 108 5.36 -25.54 -10.63
C GLY A 108 4.73 -25.16 -11.98
N PRO A 109 3.40 -24.94 -12.02
CA PRO A 109 2.74 -24.45 -13.21
C PRO A 109 3.17 -23.01 -13.51
N VAL A 110 3.52 -22.73 -14.76
CA VAL A 110 3.79 -21.38 -15.23
C VAL A 110 3.08 -21.17 -16.55
N ASP A 111 2.20 -20.17 -16.58
CA ASP A 111 1.59 -19.69 -17.81
C ASP A 111 2.51 -18.62 -18.44
N TRP A 112 3.34 -19.03 -19.39
CA TRP A 112 4.27 -18.13 -20.06
C TRP A 112 3.57 -17.04 -20.90
N ALA A 113 2.29 -17.23 -21.27
CA ALA A 113 1.52 -16.20 -21.96
C ALA A 113 1.28 -14.97 -21.06
N SER A 114 1.20 -15.17 -19.74
CA SER A 114 1.08 -14.06 -18.77
C SER A 114 2.33 -13.17 -18.69
N PHE A 115 3.46 -13.62 -19.28
CA PHE A 115 4.71 -12.86 -19.37
C PHE A 115 4.91 -12.21 -20.74
N GLU A 116 3.90 -12.26 -21.63
CA GLU A 116 3.96 -11.55 -22.91
C GLU A 116 4.06 -10.04 -22.69
N PHE A 117 4.98 -9.41 -23.43
CA PHE A 117 5.24 -7.98 -23.29
C PHE A 117 4.30 -7.18 -24.19
N ASP A 118 3.23 -6.64 -23.61
CA ASP A 118 2.40 -5.60 -24.23
C ASP A 118 2.70 -4.23 -23.59
N PRO A 119 3.46 -3.34 -24.27
CA PRO A 119 3.82 -2.04 -23.73
C PRO A 119 2.61 -1.17 -23.37
N ILE A 120 1.51 -1.26 -24.12
CA ILE A 120 0.35 -0.38 -23.92
C ILE A 120 -0.36 -0.79 -22.63
N SER A 121 -0.70 -2.07 -22.49
CA SER A 121 -1.33 -2.59 -21.28
C SER A 121 -0.46 -2.41 -20.05
N ILE A 122 0.87 -2.60 -20.17
CA ILE A 122 1.81 -2.37 -19.07
C ILE A 122 1.78 -0.91 -18.61
N VAL A 123 1.86 0.06 -19.54
CA VAL A 123 1.84 1.48 -19.17
C VAL A 123 0.51 1.87 -18.54
N ILE A 124 -0.62 1.38 -19.09
CA ILE A 124 -1.94 1.61 -18.50
C ILE A 124 -2.02 1.01 -17.10
N GLY A 125 -1.55 -0.23 -16.92
CA GLY A 125 -1.50 -0.93 -15.64
C GLY A 125 -0.71 -0.15 -14.59
N ILE A 126 0.51 0.27 -14.92
CA ILE A 126 1.36 1.08 -14.02
C ILE A 126 0.66 2.39 -13.62
N VAL A 127 0.05 3.10 -14.58
CA VAL A 127 -0.63 4.37 -14.28
C VAL A 127 -1.84 4.15 -13.39
N LEU A 128 -2.69 3.16 -13.69
CA LEU A 128 -3.88 2.86 -12.89
C LEU A 128 -3.48 2.33 -11.51
N GLY A 129 -2.53 1.39 -11.44
CA GLY A 129 -1.97 0.87 -10.19
C GLY A 129 -1.41 1.97 -9.29
N THR A 130 -0.68 2.92 -9.88
CA THR A 130 -0.06 4.04 -9.13
C THR A 130 -1.11 5.00 -8.55
N LEU A 131 -2.19 5.26 -9.30
CA LEU A 131 -3.14 6.32 -8.93
C LEU A 131 -4.37 5.81 -8.18
N ILE A 132 -4.87 4.63 -8.53
CA ILE A 132 -6.15 4.10 -8.04
C ILE A 132 -6.11 2.61 -7.67
N GLY A 133 -5.07 1.87 -8.05
CA GLY A 133 -4.99 0.42 -7.85
C GLY A 133 -4.18 -0.04 -6.65
N GLY A 134 -3.80 0.85 -5.73
CA GLY A 134 -3.05 0.53 -4.50
C GLY A 134 -1.95 1.56 -4.20
N GLY A 135 -1.39 2.20 -5.23
CA GLY A 135 -0.37 3.24 -5.04
C GLY A 135 -0.84 4.39 -4.17
N GLN A 136 -2.13 4.76 -4.19
CA GLN A 136 -2.69 5.82 -3.34
C GLN A 136 -2.51 5.58 -1.82
N GLU A 137 -2.38 4.32 -1.39
CA GLU A 137 -2.14 3.97 0.01
C GLU A 137 -0.82 4.56 0.53
N GLU A 138 0.17 4.66 -0.36
CA GLU A 138 1.53 5.10 -0.05
C GLU A 138 1.60 6.55 0.44
N LEU A 139 0.60 7.37 0.11
CA LEU A 139 0.48 8.71 0.68
C LEU A 139 0.36 8.65 2.21
N GLY A 140 -0.41 7.71 2.76
CA GLY A 140 -0.48 7.50 4.20
C GLY A 140 0.73 6.74 4.73
N TRP A 141 1.04 5.58 4.15
CA TRP A 141 2.10 4.70 4.68
C TRP A 141 3.49 5.31 4.59
N ARG A 142 3.90 5.78 3.41
CA ARG A 142 5.24 6.33 3.16
C ARG A 142 5.26 7.85 3.33
N GLY A 143 4.16 8.53 3.02
CA GLY A 143 4.06 9.98 3.19
C GLY A 143 3.82 10.45 4.64
N PHE A 144 3.20 9.65 5.51
CA PHE A 144 2.94 10.02 6.90
C PHE A 144 3.60 9.07 7.91
N ALA A 145 3.29 7.77 7.89
CA ALA A 145 3.74 6.85 8.94
C ALA A 145 5.26 6.60 8.91
N GLN A 146 5.84 6.45 7.72
CA GLN A 146 7.27 6.18 7.54
C GLN A 146 8.17 7.26 8.16
N PRO A 147 8.05 8.57 7.82
CA PRO A 147 8.89 9.61 8.42
C PRO A 147 8.74 9.68 9.94
N GLU A 148 7.51 9.61 10.46
CA GLU A 148 7.22 9.69 11.90
C GLU A 148 7.80 8.49 12.69
N LEU A 149 7.66 7.25 12.17
CA LEU A 149 8.21 6.07 12.82
C LEU A 149 9.74 5.99 12.68
N GLN A 150 10.28 6.37 11.52
CA GLN A 150 11.72 6.21 11.27
C GLN A 150 12.56 7.22 12.04
N GLU A 151 12.02 8.38 12.40
CA GLU A 151 12.69 9.33 13.31
C GLU A 151 13.00 8.67 14.67
N ARG A 152 12.11 7.79 15.15
CA ARG A 152 12.25 7.12 16.44
C ARG A 152 12.99 5.78 16.37
N TYR A 153 12.78 5.00 15.30
CA TYR A 153 13.23 3.60 15.22
C TYR A 153 14.24 3.31 14.11
N GLY A 154 14.53 4.28 13.24
CA GLY A 154 15.30 4.08 12.01
C GLY A 154 14.47 3.48 10.87
N ALA A 155 14.94 3.68 9.63
CA ALA A 155 14.19 3.38 8.41
C ALA A 155 13.73 1.91 8.30
N PHE A 156 14.64 0.96 8.55
CA PHE A 156 14.33 -0.47 8.44
C PHE A 156 13.27 -0.93 9.45
N ARG A 157 13.44 -0.59 10.73
CA ARG A 157 12.47 -0.99 11.78
C ARG A 157 11.12 -0.32 11.56
N ALA A 158 11.10 0.94 11.16
CA ALA A 158 9.87 1.62 10.79
C ALA A 158 9.15 0.90 9.64
N ALA A 159 9.87 0.50 8.60
CA ALA A 159 9.30 -0.22 7.47
C ALA A 159 8.73 -1.60 7.86
N VAL A 160 9.40 -2.33 8.76
CA VAL A 160 8.89 -3.61 9.30
C VAL A 160 7.62 -3.38 10.11
N ILE A 161 7.59 -2.38 11.00
CA ILE A 161 6.41 -2.03 11.80
C ILE A 161 5.24 -1.67 10.88
N ILE A 162 5.48 -0.83 9.87
CA ILE A 162 4.48 -0.43 8.88
C ILE A 162 4.01 -1.66 8.10
N GLY A 163 4.90 -2.55 7.67
CA GLY A 163 4.53 -3.76 6.94
C GLY A 163 3.63 -4.69 7.74
N LEU A 164 3.90 -4.86 9.04
CA LEU A 164 3.06 -5.67 9.93
C LEU A 164 1.66 -5.06 10.11
N LEU A 165 1.60 -3.75 10.34
CA LEU A 165 0.34 -3.03 10.49
C LEU A 165 -0.42 -2.91 9.16
N TRP A 166 0.29 -2.79 8.04
CA TRP A 166 -0.31 -2.77 6.72
C TRP A 166 -0.88 -4.14 6.35
N GLY A 167 -0.16 -5.22 6.66
CA GLY A 167 -0.74 -6.57 6.59
C GLY A 167 -2.02 -6.67 7.41
N GLY A 168 -1.98 -6.25 8.67
CA GLY A 168 -3.17 -6.23 9.52
C GLY A 168 -4.34 -5.45 8.91
N TRP A 169 -4.08 -4.34 8.24
CA TRP A 169 -5.09 -3.55 7.55
C TRP A 169 -5.83 -4.34 6.46
N HIS A 170 -5.16 -5.26 5.75
CA HIS A 170 -5.78 -6.15 4.75
C HIS A 170 -6.60 -7.33 5.30
N LEU A 171 -6.64 -7.54 6.62
CA LEU A 171 -7.31 -8.71 7.21
C LEU A 171 -8.75 -8.96 6.72
N PRO A 172 -9.63 -7.96 6.57
CA PRO A 172 -10.99 -8.18 6.09
C PRO A 172 -11.08 -8.99 4.80
N GLN A 173 -10.14 -8.77 3.88
CA GLN A 173 -10.07 -9.45 2.58
C GLN A 173 -9.88 -10.96 2.70
N PHE A 174 -9.39 -11.44 3.84
CA PHE A 174 -9.16 -12.85 4.15
C PHE A 174 -10.21 -13.45 5.09
N VAL A 175 -10.84 -12.64 5.96
CA VAL A 175 -11.72 -13.15 7.02
C VAL A 175 -13.20 -12.91 6.77
N PHE A 176 -13.57 -11.94 5.93
CA PHE A 176 -14.96 -11.70 5.59
C PHE A 176 -15.46 -12.73 4.56
N PRO A 177 -16.66 -13.32 4.76
CA PRO A 177 -17.25 -14.21 3.78
C PRO A 177 -17.38 -13.52 2.42
N GLY A 178 -16.90 -14.18 1.35
CA GLY A 178 -16.89 -13.60 0.01
C GLY A 178 -15.79 -12.56 -0.24
N GLY A 179 -14.92 -12.31 0.74
CA GLY A 179 -13.77 -11.43 0.57
C GLY A 179 -12.81 -11.93 -0.52
N MET A 180 -12.11 -11.00 -1.18
CA MET A 180 -11.24 -11.26 -2.34
C MET A 180 -10.26 -12.43 -2.14
N ARG A 181 -9.82 -12.67 -0.91
CA ARG A 181 -8.84 -13.70 -0.53
C ARG A 181 -9.36 -14.65 0.55
N ALA A 182 -10.67 -14.70 0.78
CA ALA A 182 -11.28 -15.51 1.83
C ALA A 182 -11.02 -17.02 1.66
N GLU A 183 -10.97 -17.47 0.41
CA GLU A 183 -10.76 -18.89 0.05
C GLU A 183 -9.28 -19.25 -0.18
N TRP A 184 -8.34 -18.34 0.12
CA TRP A 184 -6.92 -18.63 -0.06
C TRP A 184 -6.42 -19.68 0.93
N PRO A 185 -5.66 -20.71 0.49
CA PRO A 185 -4.99 -21.64 1.38
C PRO A 185 -4.09 -20.92 2.38
N LEU A 186 -4.00 -21.44 3.62
CA LEU A 186 -3.21 -20.84 4.70
C LEU A 186 -1.75 -20.53 4.28
N ALA A 187 -1.13 -21.40 3.49
CA ALA A 187 0.23 -21.17 2.99
C ALA A 187 0.35 -19.92 2.10
N LEU A 188 -0.63 -19.66 1.23
CA LEU A 188 -0.66 -18.46 0.40
C LEU A 188 -0.96 -17.22 1.25
N THR A 189 -1.87 -17.33 2.20
CA THR A 189 -2.16 -16.26 3.17
C THR A 189 -0.92 -15.88 3.95
N VAL A 190 -0.20 -16.82 4.56
CA VAL A 190 1.06 -16.55 5.27
C VAL A 190 2.10 -15.94 4.34
N SER A 191 2.24 -16.46 3.12
CA SER A 191 3.18 -15.92 2.12
C SER A 191 2.86 -14.47 1.76
N TYR A 192 1.58 -14.11 1.66
CA TYR A 192 1.15 -12.72 1.45
C TYR A 192 1.58 -11.81 2.60
N PHE A 193 1.36 -12.19 3.85
CA PHE A 193 1.78 -11.38 5.01
C PHE A 193 3.31 -11.28 5.17
N VAL A 194 4.07 -12.29 4.73
CA VAL A 194 5.53 -12.17 4.64
C VAL A 194 5.91 -11.22 3.51
N GLY A 195 5.26 -11.36 2.35
CA GLY A 195 5.45 -10.52 1.17
C GLY A 195 5.18 -9.05 1.46
N ILE A 196 4.08 -8.70 2.12
CA ILE A 196 3.73 -7.31 2.42
C ILE A 196 4.75 -6.63 3.34
N VAL A 197 5.34 -7.37 4.29
CA VAL A 197 6.42 -6.85 5.14
C VAL A 197 7.69 -6.63 4.32
N ALA A 198 8.06 -7.58 3.47
CA ALA A 198 9.21 -7.45 2.58
C ALA A 198 9.03 -6.28 1.60
N PHE A 199 7.84 -6.14 1.03
CA PHE A 199 7.50 -5.06 0.12
C PHE A 199 7.47 -3.70 0.83
N SER A 200 7.03 -3.66 2.08
CA SER A 200 7.12 -2.47 2.93
C SER A 200 8.56 -1.96 3.06
N ILE A 201 9.51 -2.87 3.26
CA ILE A 201 10.94 -2.55 3.31
C ILE A 201 11.44 -1.97 1.98
N LEU A 202 11.05 -2.56 0.84
CA LEU A 202 11.45 -2.07 -0.49
C LEU A 202 10.89 -0.67 -0.77
N LEU A 203 9.62 -0.44 -0.44
CA LEU A 203 8.97 0.86 -0.62
C LEU A 203 9.57 1.93 0.30
N ALA A 204 9.92 1.57 1.54
CA ALA A 204 10.65 2.48 2.43
C ALA A 204 12.06 2.80 1.90
N TRP A 205 12.73 1.84 1.25
CA TRP A 205 14.02 2.07 0.61
C TRP A 205 13.92 3.01 -0.60
N ILE A 206 12.93 2.82 -1.48
CA ILE A 206 12.65 3.75 -2.59
C ILE A 206 12.29 5.14 -2.07
N TYR A 207 11.41 5.23 -1.07
CA TYR A 207 11.02 6.49 -0.45
C TYR A 207 12.23 7.25 0.09
N ASN A 208 13.05 6.61 0.93
CA ASN A 208 14.20 7.26 1.54
C ASN A 208 15.30 7.59 0.51
N GLY A 209 15.57 6.66 -0.42
CA GLY A 209 16.56 6.85 -1.46
C GLY A 209 16.23 8.00 -2.42
N SER A 210 14.95 8.18 -2.74
CA SER A 210 14.45 9.27 -3.58
C SER A 210 14.34 10.62 -2.86
N GLY A 211 14.83 10.72 -1.62
CA GLY A 211 14.77 11.95 -0.83
C GLY A 211 13.40 12.22 -0.23
N GLY A 212 12.64 11.17 0.10
CA GLY A 212 11.31 11.24 0.71
C GLY A 212 10.20 11.47 -0.30
N SER A 213 10.29 10.90 -1.50
CA SER A 213 9.18 10.96 -2.47
C SER A 213 8.19 9.84 -2.22
N ALA A 214 7.00 10.18 -1.72
CA ALA A 214 5.89 9.23 -1.64
C ALA A 214 5.46 8.80 -3.05
N PHE A 215 5.54 9.69 -4.05
CA PHE A 215 5.17 9.35 -5.43
C PHE A 215 5.99 8.19 -6.01
N LEU A 216 7.29 8.08 -5.68
CA LEU A 216 8.11 6.96 -6.15
C LEU A 216 7.74 5.64 -5.47
N ALA A 217 7.28 5.69 -4.21
CA ALA A 217 6.68 4.53 -3.56
C ALA A 217 5.34 4.16 -4.21
N MET A 218 4.47 5.15 -4.51
CA MET A 218 3.23 4.92 -5.27
C MET A 218 3.50 4.25 -6.61
N LEU A 219 4.55 4.69 -7.32
CA LEU A 219 4.94 4.13 -8.61
C LEU A 219 5.40 2.68 -8.49
N MET A 220 6.23 2.36 -7.49
CA MET A 220 6.68 0.99 -7.27
C MET A 220 5.52 0.08 -6.86
N HIS A 221 4.66 0.54 -5.94
CA HIS A 221 3.44 -0.18 -5.54
C HIS A 221 2.54 -0.40 -6.76
N GLY A 222 2.26 0.64 -7.52
CA GLY A 222 1.45 0.54 -8.73
C GLY A 222 2.04 -0.31 -9.86
N THR A 223 3.36 -0.53 -9.87
CA THR A 223 4.01 -1.43 -10.83
C THR A 223 4.00 -2.89 -10.35
N ASP A 224 3.83 -3.13 -9.04
CA ASP A 224 3.74 -4.46 -8.44
C ASP A 224 2.34 -5.09 -8.55
N ASN A 225 1.30 -4.24 -8.64
CA ASN A 225 -0.11 -4.65 -8.75
C ASN A 225 -0.50 -5.10 -10.16
#